data_AF-A0A5S9MDD9-F1
#
_entry.id   AF-A0A5S9MDD9-F1
#
_cell.length_a   1.000
_cell.length_b   1.000
_cell.length_c   1.000
_cell.angle_alpha   90.00
_cell.angle_beta   90.00
_cell.angle_gamma   90.00
#
_symmetry.space_group_name_H-M   'P 1'
#
loop_
_entity.id
_entity.type
_entity.pdbx_description
1 polymer ?
#
loop_
_entity_poly.entity_id
_entity_poly.type
_entity_poly.pdbx_seq_one_letter_code
_entity_poly.pdbx_strand_id
1 'polypeptide(L)' 'MQRVLIVGAGQGGSALLETLLKTNMIQIIAIADLDLEAPGMVEAKKNGIDTTTDWKEYIKR' A
#
# COMPACT_ATOMS: atom_id res chain seq x y z
N MET A 1 11.50 11.29 -6.94
CA MET A 1 10.58 10.72 -5.94
C MET A 1 10.08 9.40 -6.49
N GLN A 2 10.34 8.29 -5.80
CA GLN A 2 10.02 6.95 -6.31
C GLN A 2 8.59 6.58 -5.91
N ARG A 3 7.79 6.14 -6.89
CA ARG A 3 6.41 5.71 -6.67
C ARG A 3 6.39 4.21 -6.38
N VAL A 4 5.70 3.80 -5.31
CA VAL A 4 5.65 2.40 -4.87
C VAL A 4 4.21 1.95 -4.70
N LEU A 5 3.89 0.82 -5.31
CA LEU A 5 2.70 0.01 -5.05
C LEU A 5 3.10 -1.14 -4.14
N ILE A 6 2.37 -1.35 -3.04
CA ILE A 6 2.56 -2.52 -2.18
C ILE A 6 1.52 -3.58 -2.56
N VAL A 7 1.94 -4.82 -2.81
CA VAL A 7 1.03 -5.95 -3.11
C VAL A 7 1.16 -6.98 -2.00
N GLY A 8 0.05 -7.27 -1.34
CA GLY A 8 -0.03 -7.96 -0.05
C GLY A 8 -0.01 -6.96 1.11
N ALA A 9 -1.09 -6.94 1.89
CA ALA A 9 -1.33 -6.06 3.03
C ALA A 9 -1.48 -6.84 4.36
N GLY A 10 -1.05 -8.10 4.39
CA GLY A 10 -0.81 -8.84 5.64
C GLY A 10 0.36 -8.26 6.45
N GLN A 11 0.79 -8.97 7.49
CA GLN A 11 1.78 -8.47 8.47
C GLN A 11 3.04 -7.85 7.84
N GLY A 12 3.65 -8.53 6.85
CA GLY A 12 4.84 -8.03 6.17
C GLY A 12 4.59 -6.77 5.34
N GLY A 13 3.44 -6.71 4.63
CA GLY A 13 3.03 -5.55 3.85
C GLY A 13 2.73 -4.34 4.72
N SER A 14 2.08 -4.56 5.87
CA SER A 14 1.82 -3.52 6.88
C SER A 14 3.11 -2.96 7.47
N ALA A 15 4.04 -3.82 7.87
CA ALA A 15 5.32 -3.37 8.41
C ALA A 15 6.12 -2.56 7.36
N LEU A 16 6.04 -2.96 6.09
CA LEU A 16 6.65 -2.21 4.99
C LEU A 16 5.96 -0.85 4.81
N LEU A 17 4.63 -0.80 4.77
CA LEU A 17 3.84 0.44 4.69
C LEU A 17 4.27 1.44 5.78
N GLU A 18 4.29 1.01 7.04
CA GLU A 18 4.69 1.87 8.18
C GLU A 18 6.14 2.35 8.09
N THR A 19 7.03 1.50 7.60
CA THR A 19 8.45 1.85 7.41
C THR A 19 8.61 2.88 6.29
N LEU A 20 7.89 2.68 5.18
CA LEU A 20 7.95 3.56 4.01
C LEU A 20 7.23 4.89 4.24
N LEU A 21 6.20 4.94 5.09
CA LEU A 21 5.54 6.19 5.50
C LEU A 21 6.48 7.15 6.25
N LYS A 22 7.54 6.64 6.88
CA LYS A 22 8.52 7.44 7.64
C LYS A 22 9.64 8.02 6.77
N THR A 23 9.68 7.73 5.47
CA THR A 23 10.73 8.21 4.56
C THR A 23 10.18 9.23 3.56
N ASN A 24 10.88 10.37 3.44
CA ASN A 24 10.50 11.47 2.56
C ASN A 24 10.85 11.23 1.07
N MET A 25 11.46 10.09 0.74
CA MET A 25 11.95 9.82 -0.63
C MET A 25 10.95 8.99 -1.48
N ILE A 26 9.94 8.42 -0.83
CA ILE A 26 9.00 7.46 -1.43
C ILE A 26 7.58 8.01 -1.38
N GLN A 27 6.85 7.82 -2.48
CA GLN A 27 5.43 8.05 -2.55
C GLN A 27 4.72 6.70 -2.67
N ILE A 28 3.99 6.31 -1.64
CA ILE A 28 3.15 5.11 -1.68
C ILE A 28 1.88 5.49 -2.44
N ILE A 29 1.67 4.87 -3.61
CA ILE A 29 0.55 5.23 -4.48
C ILE A 29 -0.69 4.41 -4.21
N ALA A 30 -0.52 3.18 -3.73
CA ALA A 30 -1.58 2.32 -3.24
C ALA A 30 -1.00 1.10 -2.50
N ILE A 31 -1.87 0.41 -1.77
CA ILE A 31 -1.67 -0.96 -1.31
C ILE A 31 -2.79 -1.86 -1.83
N ALA A 32 -2.45 -3.10 -2.20
CA ALA A 32 -3.40 -4.06 -2.73
C ALA A 32 -3.41 -5.34 -1.92
N ASP A 33 -4.60 -5.81 -1.53
CA ASP A 33 -4.82 -7.14 -0.95
C ASP A 33 -6.25 -7.60 -1.28
N LEU A 34 -6.45 -8.92 -1.33
CA LEU A 34 -7.77 -9.52 -1.54
C LEU A 34 -8.64 -9.43 -0.27
N ASP A 35 -8.01 -9.40 0.90
CA ASP A 35 -8.69 -9.21 2.18
C ASP A 35 -8.80 -7.71 2.51
N LEU A 36 -10.03 -7.18 2.47
CA LEU A 36 -10.33 -5.77 2.77
C LEU A 36 -10.09 -5.39 4.24
N GLU A 37 -10.02 -6.38 5.12
CA GLU A 37 -9.75 -6.22 6.55
C GLU A 37 -8.28 -6.49 6.91
N ALA A 38 -7.44 -6.79 5.90
CA ALA A 38 -6.01 -6.97 6.11
C ALA A 38 -5.41 -5.73 6.81
N PRO A 39 -4.46 -5.91 7.75
CA PRO A 39 -3.95 -4.83 8.59
C PRO A 39 -3.40 -3.65 7.79
N GLY A 40 -2.73 -3.91 6.66
CA GLY A 40 -2.19 -2.86 5.78
C GLY A 40 -3.28 -2.13 5.00
N MET A 41 -4.40 -2.76 4.68
CA MET A 41 -5.54 -2.11 4.03
C MET A 41 -6.21 -1.11 4.99
N VAL A 42 -6.40 -1.53 6.24
CA VAL A 42 -6.94 -0.66 7.30
C VAL A 42 -6.01 0.52 7.57
N GLU A 43 -4.71 0.27 7.67
CA GLU A 43 -3.72 1.31 7.95
C GLU A 43 -3.55 2.30 6.79
N ALA A 44 -3.54 1.82 5.54
CA ALA A 44 -3.47 2.69 4.37
C ALA A 44 -4.65 3.65 4.29
N LYS A 45 -5.88 3.18 4.54
CA LYS A 45 -7.08 4.03 4.58
C LYS A 45 -6.97 5.16 5.61
N LYS A 46 -6.45 4.87 6.81
CA LYS A 46 -6.23 5.89 7.86
C LYS A 46 -5.23 6.96 7.44
N ASN A 47 -4.23 6.58 6.66
CA ASN A 47 -3.19 7.49 6.16
C ASN A 47 -3.55 8.13 4.81
N GLY A 48 -4.78 7.94 4.31
CA GLY A 48 -5.23 8.50 3.03
C GLY A 48 -4.53 7.92 1.80
N ILE A 49 -3.99 6.70 1.91
CA ILE A 49 -3.38 5.96 0.81
C ILE A 49 -4.46 5.10 0.14
N ASP A 50 -4.47 5.11 -1.19
CA ASP A 50 -5.43 4.31 -1.96
C ASP A 50 -5.28 2.81 -1.67
N THR A 51 -6.43 2.13 -1.62
CA THR A 51 -6.49 0.67 -1.43
C THR A 51 -7.25 0.04 -2.58
N THR A 52 -6.78 -1.09 -3.10
CA THR A 52 -7.45 -1.83 -4.17
C THR A 52 -7.43 -3.33 -3.90
N THR A 53 -8.34 -4.07 -4.53
CA THR A 53 -8.27 -5.54 -4.62
C THR A 53 -7.62 -6.01 -5.92
N ASP A 54 -7.36 -5.10 -6.87
CA ASP A 54 -6.67 -5.39 -8.13
C ASP A 54 -5.46 -4.46 -8.34
N TRP A 55 -4.27 -4.97 -8.01
CA TRP A 55 -3.01 -4.25 -8.20
C TRP A 55 -2.76 -3.82 -9.66
N LYS A 56 -3.40 -4.47 -10.64
CA LYS A 56 -3.20 -4.16 -12.06
C LYS A 56 -3.78 -2.80 -12.45
N GLU A 57 -4.72 -2.26 -11.67
CA GLU A 57 -5.24 -0.90 -11.85
C GLU A 57 -4.13 0.18 -11.86
N TYR A 58 -2.97 -0.14 -11.26
CA TYR A 58 -1.85 0.78 -11.07
C TYR A 58 -0.69 0.58 -12.06
N ILE A 59 -0.81 -0.35 -13.00
CA ILE A 59 0.25 -0.65 -13.98
C ILE A 59 -0.21 -0.27 -15.38
N LYS A 60 0.63 0.48 -16.09
CA LYS A 60 0.47 0.74 -17.52
C LYS A 60 1.27 -0.30 -18.31
N ARG A 61 0.65 -0.87 -19.34
CA ARG A 61 1.33 -1.67 -20.36
C ARG A 61 2.16 -0.79 -21.29
#